data_AF-A0A1Z8QCH6-F1
#
_entry.id   AF-A0A1Z8QCH6-F1
#
_cell.length_a   1.000
_cell.length_b   1.000
_cell.length_c   1.000
_cell.angle_alpha   90.00
_cell.angle_beta   90.00
_cell.angle_gamma   90.00
#
_symmetry.space_group_name_H-M   'P 1'
#
loop_
_entity.id
_entity.type
_entity.pdbx_description
1 polymer ?
#
loop_
_entity_poly.entity_id
_entity_poly.type
_entity_poly.pdbx_seq_one_letter_code
_entity_poly.pdbx_strand_id
1 'polypeptide(L)' 'MKVEGHNNLTRDGNSNAIVNTSSSEYNNYISLRAKRKQGTNRIDNMENDLKSLKDDINEIKTLLKALSNG' A
#
# COMPACT_ATOMS: atom_id res chain seq x y z
N MET A 1 2.80 -12.16 31.83
CA MET A 1 3.73 -13.30 32.03
C MET A 1 4.65 -13.44 30.83
N LYS A 2 5.96 -13.68 30.99
CA LYS A 2 6.83 -13.90 29.81
C LYS A 2 6.48 -15.23 29.12
N VAL A 3 6.58 -15.27 27.80
CA VAL A 3 6.42 -16.52 27.04
C VAL A 3 7.73 -17.30 27.09
N GLU A 4 7.66 -18.57 27.44
CA GLU A 4 8.83 -19.44 27.54
C GLU A 4 9.59 -19.52 26.20
N GLY A 5 10.92 -19.44 26.26
CA GLY A 5 11.77 -19.45 25.06
C GLY A 5 11.78 -18.15 24.24
N HIS A 6 10.97 -17.14 24.59
CA HIS A 6 10.83 -15.91 23.81
C HIS A 6 11.01 -14.64 24.66
N ASN A 7 12.21 -14.04 24.58
CA ASN A 7 12.61 -12.89 25.40
C ASN A 7 11.75 -11.63 25.20
N ASN A 8 11.26 -11.44 23.98
CA ASN A 8 10.50 -10.27 23.54
C ASN A 8 8.99 -10.49 23.52
N LEU A 9 8.49 -11.67 23.94
CA LEU A 9 7.06 -11.97 23.95
C LEU A 9 6.53 -12.02 25.38
N THR A 10 5.45 -11.30 25.61
CA THR A 10 4.77 -11.25 26.90
C THR A 10 3.29 -11.55 26.73
N ARG A 11 2.75 -12.40 27.60
CA ARG A 11 1.31 -12.63 27.72
C ARG A 11 0.70 -11.54 28.58
N ASP A 12 -0.23 -10.79 27.99
CA ASP A 12 -1.08 -9.83 28.67
C ASP A 12 -1.99 -10.54 29.68
N GLY A 13 -2.07 -10.02 30.90
CA GLY A 13 -2.78 -10.68 32.00
C GLY A 13 -4.29 -10.57 31.93
N ASN A 14 -4.82 -9.59 31.20
CA ASN A 14 -6.25 -9.34 31.11
C ASN A 14 -6.89 -10.07 29.92
N SER A 15 -6.22 -10.02 28.77
CA SER A 15 -6.70 -10.57 27.50
C SER A 15 -6.13 -11.94 27.14
N ASN A 16 -5.10 -12.40 27.86
CA ASN A 16 -4.27 -13.56 27.50
C ASN A 16 -3.56 -13.44 26.13
N ALA A 17 -3.57 -12.27 25.49
CA ALA A 17 -2.90 -12.04 24.21
C ALA A 17 -1.38 -12.09 24.37
N ILE A 18 -0.68 -12.60 23.35
CA ILE A 18 0.79 -12.56 23.28
C ILE A 18 1.19 -11.27 22.54
N VAL A 19 1.94 -10.42 23.21
CA VAL A 19 2.38 -9.11 22.74
C VAL A 19 3.89 -9.08 22.62
N ASN A 20 4.38 -8.58 21.49
CA ASN A 20 5.78 -8.31 21.27
C ASN A 20 6.18 -6.99 21.95
N THR A 21 7.19 -7.03 22.81
CA THR A 21 7.72 -5.87 23.55
C THR A 21 9.00 -5.30 22.95
N SER A 22 9.45 -5.81 21.80
CA SER A 22 10.64 -5.33 21.11
C SER A 22 10.36 -4.08 20.30
N SER A 23 10.89 -2.95 20.76
CA SER A 23 10.78 -1.67 20.05
C SER A 23 11.48 -1.70 18.68
N SER A 24 12.57 -2.46 18.54
CA SER A 24 13.30 -2.58 17.26
C SER A 24 12.50 -3.36 16.22
N GLU A 25 11.89 -4.47 16.61
CA GLU A 25 11.02 -5.26 15.72
C GLU A 25 9.77 -4.48 15.32
N TYR A 26 9.19 -3.72 16.25
CA TYR A 26 8.09 -2.81 15.95
C TYR A 26 8.50 -1.75 14.91
N ASN A 27 9.63 -1.07 15.11
CA ASN A 27 10.12 -0.06 14.16
C ASN A 27 10.41 -0.64 12.78
N ASN A 28 10.99 -1.85 12.73
CA ASN A 28 11.23 -2.57 11.48
C ASN A 28 9.90 -2.89 10.77
N TYR A 29 8.90 -3.37 11.50
CA TYR A 29 7.57 -3.64 10.96
C TYR A 29 6.93 -2.37 10.38
N ILE A 30 6.96 -1.25 11.11
CA ILE A 30 6.38 0.02 10.65
C ILE A 30 7.10 0.52 9.39
N SER A 31 8.43 0.45 9.35
CA SER A 31 9.22 0.82 8.17
C SER A 31 8.87 -0.03 6.94
N LEU A 32 8.78 -1.35 7.12
CA LEU A 32 8.41 -2.27 6.04
C LEU A 32 6.97 -2.01 5.55
N ARG A 33 6.04 -1.77 6.47
CA ARG A 33 4.65 -1.43 6.14
C ARG A 33 4.56 -0.12 5.36
N ALA A 34 5.33 0.90 5.75
CA ALA A 34 5.39 2.18 5.03
C ALA A 34 5.92 1.99 3.61
N LYS A 35 7.00 1.22 3.42
CA LYS A 35 7.55 0.91 2.09
C LYS A 35 6.55 0.17 1.21
N ARG A 36 5.83 -0.82 1.76
CA ARG A 36 4.77 -1.54 1.03
C ARG A 36 3.66 -0.59 0.60
N LYS A 37 3.17 0.27 1.51
CA LYS A 37 2.14 1.27 1.22
C LYS A 37 2.59 2.24 0.13
N GLN A 38 3.83 2.71 0.17
CA GLN A 38 4.39 3.56 -0.89
C GLN A 38 4.40 2.85 -2.25
N GLY A 39 4.75 1.56 -2.26
CA GLY A 39 4.69 0.73 -3.47
C GLY A 39 3.28 0.63 -4.05
N THR A 40 2.28 0.33 -3.21
CA THR A 40 0.87 0.28 -3.62
C THR A 40 0.40 1.62 -4.17
N ASN A 41 0.62 2.71 -3.44
CA ASN A 41 0.23 4.05 -3.89
C ASN A 41 0.84 4.42 -5.24
N ARG A 42 2.08 4.00 -5.51
CA ARG A 42 2.73 4.24 -6.81
C ARG A 42 2.04 3.48 -7.94
N ILE A 43 1.61 2.24 -7.70
CA ILE A 43 0.86 1.44 -8.67
C ILE A 43 -0.49 2.10 -8.95
N ASP A 44 -1.23 2.45 -7.89
CA ASP A 44 -2.55 3.11 -8.00
C ASP A 44 -2.45 4.42 -8.80
N ASN A 45 -1.42 5.23 -8.54
CA ASN A 45 -1.17 6.46 -9.30
C ASN A 45 -0.88 6.17 -10.78
N MET A 46 -0.04 5.18 -11.08
CA MET A 46 0.24 4.80 -12.47
C MET A 46 -1.00 4.29 -13.20
N GLU A 47 -1.88 3.56 -12.52
CA GLU A 47 -3.16 3.10 -13.09
C GLU A 47 -4.09 4.27 -13.42
N ASN A 48 -4.16 5.28 -12.54
CA ASN A 48 -4.95 6.49 -12.78
C ASN A 48 -4.39 7.33 -13.93
N ASP A 49 -3.06 7.48 -14.01
CA ASP A 49 -2.40 8.20 -15.10
C ASP A 49 -2.64 7.49 -16.44
N LEU A 50 -2.55 6.16 -16.48
CA LEU A 50 -2.83 5.36 -17.67
C LEU A 50 -4.29 5.47 -18.11
N LYS A 51 -5.24 5.49 -17.17
CA LYS A 51 -6.65 5.70 -17.47
C LYS A 51 -6.87 7.08 -18.09
N SER A 52 -6.29 8.12 -17.49
CA SER A 52 -6.39 9.49 -17.99
C SER A 52 -5.81 9.61 -19.42
N LEU A 53 -4.63 9.04 -19.66
CA LEU A 53 -4.02 9.02 -20.99
C LEU A 53 -4.88 8.29 -22.02
N LYS A 54 -5.53 7.18 -21.63
CA LYS A 54 -6.44 6.44 -22.50
C LYS A 54 -7.65 7.29 -22.88
N ASP A 55 -8.18 8.05 -21.94
CA ASP A 55 -9.34 8.94 -22.15
C ASP A 55 -8.96 10.09 -23.09
N ASP A 56 -7.80 10.74 -22.86
CA ASP A 56 -7.25 11.77 -23.76
C ASP A 56 -7.07 11.24 -25.20
N ILE A 57 -6.54 10.02 -25.35
CA ILE A 57 -6.37 9.37 -26.66
C ILE A 57 -7.72 9.10 -27.35
N ASN A 58 -8.76 8.76 -26.59
CA ASN A 58 -10.11 8.58 -27.14
C ASN A 58 -10.73 9.90 -27.59
N GLU A 59 -10.49 10.98 -26.85
CA GLU A 59 -10.90 12.33 -27.23
C GLU A 59 -10.21 12.77 -28.52
N ILE A 60 -8.88 12.64 -28.61
CA ILE A 60 -8.11 12.94 -29.83
C ILE A 60 -8.65 12.14 -31.02
N LYS A 61 -8.90 10.83 -30.86
CA LYS A 61 -9.51 9.99 -31.91
C LYS A 61 -10.88 10.52 -32.35
N THR A 62 -11.69 11.00 -31.41
CA THR A 62 -13.03 11.55 -31.69
C THR A 62 -12.92 12.84 -32.49
N LEU A 63 -12.02 13.75 -32.09
CA LEU A 63 -11.75 15.00 -32.81
C LEU A 63 -11.27 14.75 -34.24
N LEU A 64 -10.33 13.81 -34.43
CA LEU A 64 -9.82 13.45 -35.75
C LEU A 64 -10.92 12.89 -36.66
N LYS A 65 -11.81 12.05 -36.13
CA LYS A 65 -12.96 11.54 -36.89
C LYS A 65 -13.93 12.65 -37.28
N ALA A 66 -14.19 13.59 -36.37
CA ALA A 66 -15.07 14.73 -36.66
C ALA A 66 -14.51 15.59 -37.80
N LEU A 67 -13.19 15.82 -37.82
CA LEU A 67 -12.50 16.54 -38.90
C LEU A 67 -12.47 15.78 -40.23
N SER A 68 -12.40 14.45 -40.19
CA SER A 68 -12.36 13.62 -41.41
C SER A 68 -13.74 13.41 -42.05
N ASN A 69 -14.82 13.62 -41.30
CA ASN A 69 -16.20 13.38 -41.74
C ASN A 69 -16.97 14.69 -42.04
N GLY A 70 -16.30 15.85 -41.97
CA GLY A 70 -16.79 17.15 -42.45
C GLY A 70 -16.10 17.54 -43.74
#